data_AF-A0A0C3FS31-F1
#
_entry.id   AF-A0A0C3FS31-F1
#
_cell.length_a   1.000
_cell.length_b   1.000
_cell.length_c   1.000
_cell.angle_alpha   90.00
_cell.angle_beta   90.00
_cell.angle_gamma   90.00
#
_symmetry.space_group_name_H-M   'P 1'
#
loop_
_entity.id
_entity.type
_entity.pdbx_description
1 polymer ?
#
loop_
_entity_poly.entity_id
_entity_poly.type
_entity_poly.pdbx_seq_one_letter_code
_entity_poly.pdbx_strand_id
1 'polypeptide(L)'
;WMPNLMKQYTDLQVELIAINCLFRAVFPDSPFCAFTMNMGPRTVCIGHRDFWNLVYGTCPIGALGPFNHRTGGHIILHEPKVIFEFRHGDVIFIPSGAVTHENVPITESETRYSFTMYTAGGLFRYV
;
A
#
# COMPACT_ATOMS: atom_id res chain seq x y z
N TRP A 1 2.68 -13.07 13.71
CA TRP A 1 3.54 -12.10 13.00
C TRP A 1 2.81 -10.77 12.78
N MET A 2 1.73 -10.71 11.98
CA MET A 2 1.05 -9.44 11.65
C MET A 2 0.66 -8.59 12.86
N PRO A 3 0.08 -9.11 13.96
CA PRO A 3 -0.25 -8.29 15.14
C PRO A 3 0.98 -7.63 15.77
N ASN A 4 2.12 -8.32 15.81
CA ASN A 4 3.37 -7.77 16.33
C ASN A 4 3.93 -6.68 15.40
N LEU A 5 3.80 -6.86 14.08
CA LEU A 5 4.19 -5.84 13.10
C LEU A 5 3.32 -4.58 13.26
N MET A 6 1.99 -4.74 13.35
CA MET A 6 1.08 -3.62 13.58
C MET A 6 1.40 -2.90 14.89
N LYS A 7 1.74 -3.64 15.95
CA LYS A 7 2.22 -3.04 17.20
C LYS A 7 3.47 -2.18 16.98
N GLN A 8 4.47 -2.65 16.23
CA GLN A 8 5.67 -1.84 15.92
C GLN A 8 5.32 -0.54 15.19
N TYR A 9 4.39 -0.59 14.24
CA TYR A 9 3.93 0.59 13.52
C TYR A 9 3.18 1.56 14.45
N THR A 10 2.30 1.04 15.32
CA THR A 10 1.58 1.85 16.32
C THR A 10 2.54 2.49 17.32
N ASP A 11 3.51 1.73 17.85
CA ASP A 11 4.51 2.23 18.80
C ASP A 11 5.31 3.38 18.18
N LEU A 12 5.79 3.21 16.94
CA LEU A 12 6.47 4.26 16.17
C LEU A 12 5.59 5.51 15.98
N GLN A 13 4.32 5.32 15.63
CA GLN A 13 3.40 6.45 15.42
C GLN A 13 3.18 7.25 16.72
N VAL A 14 3.06 6.56 17.86
CA VAL A 14 2.95 7.21 19.18
C VAL A 14 4.21 8.00 19.52
N GLU A 15 5.39 7.43 19.25
CA GLU A 15 6.67 8.10 19.49
C GLU A 15 6.83 9.36 18.62
N LEU A 16 6.48 9.27 17.34
CA LEU A 16 6.44 10.41 16.43
C LEU A 16 5.53 11.52 16.96
N ILE A 17 4.29 11.21 17.36
CA ILE A 17 3.36 12.20 17.89
C ILE A 17 3.89 12.83 19.19
N ALA A 18 4.62 12.07 20.01
CA ALA A 18 5.25 12.58 21.22
C ALA A 18 6.41 13.56 20.96
N ILE A 19 7.12 13.42 19.84
CA ILE A 19 8.23 14.32 19.45
C ILE A 19 7.73 15.74 19.12
N ASN A 20 6.59 15.85 18.44
CA ASN A 20 6.04 17.14 18.03
C ASN A 20 4.51 17.11 18.05
N CYS A 21 3.90 18.01 18.82
CA CYS A 21 2.45 18.12 18.96
C CYS A 21 1.71 18.51 17.66
N LEU A 22 2.44 18.92 16.61
CA LEU A 22 1.89 19.14 15.27
C LEU A 22 1.70 17.85 14.47
N PHE A 23 2.37 16.75 14.84
CA PHE A 23 2.20 15.46 14.18
C PHE A 23 0.90 14.81 14.61
N ARG A 24 0.22 14.18 13.64
CA ARG A 24 -1.07 13.51 13.81
C ARG A 24 -1.09 12.24 12.99
N ALA A 25 -1.84 11.25 13.45
CA ALA A 25 -2.14 10.07 12.66
C ALA A 25 -2.91 10.46 11.38
N VAL A 26 -2.62 9.79 10.27
CA VAL A 26 -3.33 10.01 8.99
C VAL A 26 -4.81 9.65 9.13
N PHE A 27 -5.10 8.53 9.81
CA PHE A 27 -6.43 8.13 10.23
C PHE A 27 -6.38 7.67 11.70
N PRO A 28 -7.41 7.94 12.52
CA PRO A 28 -7.39 7.64 13.96
C PRO A 28 -7.03 6.19 14.32
N ASP A 29 -7.47 5.21 13.51
CA ASP A 29 -7.30 3.79 13.78
C ASP A 29 -6.33 3.10 12.79
N SER A 30 -5.48 3.87 12.10
CA SER A 30 -4.49 3.34 11.16
C SER A 30 -3.08 3.43 11.74
N PRO A 31 -2.32 2.32 11.77
CA PRO A 31 -0.94 2.32 12.26
C PRO A 31 0.04 2.89 11.22
N PHE A 32 -0.40 3.17 9.99
CA PHE A 32 0.44 3.66 8.90
C PHE A 32 0.66 5.17 9.01
N CYS A 33 1.88 5.62 8.76
CA CYS A 33 2.24 7.03 8.85
C CYS A 33 1.98 7.81 7.55
N ALA A 34 1.68 7.12 6.45
CA ALA A 34 1.41 7.73 5.15
C ALA A 34 0.26 7.03 4.41
N PHE A 35 -0.39 7.79 3.53
CA PHE A 35 -1.46 7.35 2.65
C PHE A 35 -1.28 8.00 1.28
N THR A 36 -1.56 7.27 0.20
CA THR A 36 -1.60 7.80 -1.16
C THR A 36 -2.86 7.32 -1.87
N MET A 37 -3.53 8.25 -2.57
CA MET A 37 -4.63 7.94 -3.48
C MET A 37 -4.17 8.17 -4.92
N ASN A 38 -4.22 7.12 -5.73
CA ASN A 38 -3.96 7.18 -7.16
C ASN A 38 -5.27 7.44 -7.91
N MET A 39 -5.40 8.67 -8.43
CA MET A 39 -6.69 9.22 -8.91
C MET A 39 -7.03 8.96 -10.39
N GLY A 40 -6.45 7.93 -11.03
CA GLY A 40 -6.98 7.38 -12.29
C GLY A 40 -6.95 8.32 -13.51
N PRO A 41 -7.86 8.16 -14.50
CA PRO A 41 -9.00 7.24 -14.49
C PRO A 41 -8.61 5.77 -14.69
N ARG A 42 -7.39 5.48 -15.16
CA ARG A 42 -6.87 4.11 -15.34
C ARG A 42 -5.53 4.00 -14.65
N THR A 43 -5.58 3.89 -13.31
CA THR A 43 -4.36 3.81 -12.50
C THR A 43 -3.56 2.57 -12.89
N VAL A 44 -2.35 2.80 -13.41
CA VAL A 44 -1.37 1.77 -13.74
C VAL A 44 -0.11 2.01 -12.95
N CYS A 45 0.31 0.98 -12.23
CA CYS A 45 1.59 0.85 -11.57
C CYS A 45 2.49 -0.02 -12.45
N ILE A 46 3.67 0.49 -12.81
CA ILE A 46 4.72 -0.25 -13.52
C ILE A 46 5.57 -0.99 -12.48
N GLY A 47 6.11 -2.17 -12.83
CA GLY A 47 6.97 -2.99 -11.97
C GLY A 47 8.01 -2.19 -11.19
N HIS A 48 7.81 -2.10 -9.88
CA HIS A 48 8.73 -1.41 -8.97
C HIS A 48 8.67 -1.98 -7.55
N ARG A 49 9.54 -1.48 -6.67
CA ARG A 49 9.48 -1.67 -5.23
C ARG A 49 9.42 -0.31 -4.54
N ASP A 50 8.72 -0.25 -3.43
CA ASP A 50 8.73 0.94 -2.57
C ASP A 50 9.97 0.89 -1.67
N PHE A 51 11.16 1.11 -2.24
CA PHE A 51 12.44 0.92 -1.54
C PHE A 51 12.60 1.76 -0.26
N TRP A 52 11.81 2.82 -0.11
CA TRP A 52 11.80 3.67 1.08
C TRP A 52 10.92 3.15 2.22
N ASN A 53 10.04 2.18 1.96
CA ASN A 53 9.20 1.57 2.97
C ASN A 53 10.00 0.58 3.83
N LEU A 54 9.48 0.27 5.02
CA LEU A 54 10.06 -0.77 5.86
C LEU A 54 10.11 -2.11 5.09
N VAL A 55 11.32 -2.65 4.89
CA VAL A 55 11.57 -3.79 3.98
C VAL A 55 10.76 -5.03 4.37
N TYR A 56 10.70 -5.37 5.66
CA TYR A 56 9.89 -6.48 6.19
C TYR A 56 8.46 -6.06 6.57
N GLY A 57 8.13 -4.80 6.32
CA GLY A 57 6.85 -4.19 6.62
C GLY A 57 5.76 -4.65 5.65
N THR A 58 4.56 -4.11 5.84
CA THR A 58 3.43 -4.34 4.94
C THR A 58 2.83 -3.03 4.47
N CYS A 59 2.26 -3.08 3.28
CA CYS A 59 1.64 -1.97 2.58
C CYS A 59 0.25 -2.44 2.12
N PRO A 60 -0.85 -1.94 2.72
CA PRO A 60 -2.18 -2.16 2.20
C PRO A 60 -2.30 -1.46 0.85
N ILE A 61 -2.82 -2.16 -0.14
CA ILE A 61 -3.18 -1.62 -1.45
C ILE A 61 -4.64 -1.98 -1.67
N GLY A 62 -5.49 -1.00 -1.97
CA GLY A 62 -6.89 -1.22 -2.29
C GLY A 62 -7.24 -0.75 -3.70
N ALA A 63 -8.08 -1.49 -4.42
CA ALA A 63 -8.57 -1.08 -5.75
C ALA A 63 -9.98 -0.49 -5.66
N LEU A 64 -10.22 0.58 -6.40
CA LEU A 64 -11.50 1.29 -6.47
C LEU A 64 -11.86 1.54 -7.94
N GLY A 65 -13.09 2.01 -8.17
CA GLY A 65 -13.63 2.29 -9.51
C GLY A 65 -14.26 1.07 -10.20
N PRO A 66 -15.12 1.30 -11.21
CA PRO A 66 -15.77 0.23 -11.98
C PRO A 66 -14.87 -0.30 -13.12
N PHE A 67 -14.44 -1.55 -12.99
CA PHE A 67 -13.72 -2.30 -14.01
C PHE A 67 -14.00 -3.80 -13.92
N ASN A 68 -13.76 -4.53 -15.00
CA ASN A 68 -13.85 -5.98 -15.04
C ASN A 68 -12.54 -6.62 -14.57
N HIS A 69 -12.53 -7.00 -13.29
CA HIS A 69 -11.40 -7.65 -12.63
C HIS A 69 -11.01 -9.03 -13.19
N ARG A 70 -11.77 -9.60 -14.13
CA ARG A 70 -11.43 -10.86 -14.81
C ARG A 70 -10.60 -10.66 -16.07
N THR A 71 -10.59 -9.44 -16.60
CA THR A 71 -9.91 -9.09 -17.87
C THR A 71 -8.80 -8.08 -17.70
N GLY A 72 -8.71 -7.40 -16.55
CA GLY A 72 -7.68 -6.39 -16.29
C GLY A 72 -7.61 -6.00 -14.81
N GLY A 73 -6.67 -5.11 -14.47
CA GLY A 73 -6.55 -4.58 -13.10
C GLY A 73 -5.96 -5.55 -12.07
N HIS A 74 -5.52 -6.74 -12.52
CA HIS A 74 -4.85 -7.74 -11.70
C HIS A 74 -3.58 -7.17 -11.04
N ILE A 75 -3.22 -7.69 -9.87
CA ILE A 75 -1.94 -7.40 -9.21
C ILE A 75 -0.94 -8.50 -9.55
N ILE A 76 0.27 -8.11 -9.93
CA ILE A 76 1.39 -9.02 -10.19
C ILE A 76 2.40 -8.86 -9.07
N LEU A 77 2.82 -9.97 -8.44
CA LEU A 77 3.93 -10.01 -7.50
C LEU A 77 5.03 -10.92 -8.09
N HIS A 78 6.21 -10.34 -8.39
CA HIS A 78 7.22 -11.04 -9.19
C HIS A 78 7.96 -12.12 -8.40
N GLU A 79 8.44 -11.82 -7.19
CA GLU A 79 9.23 -12.77 -6.38
C GLU A 79 8.40 -13.99 -5.95
N PRO A 80 7.12 -13.84 -5.53
CA PRO A 80 6.27 -15.01 -5.28
C PRO A 80 5.76 -15.69 -6.55
N LYS A 81 5.93 -15.09 -7.73
CA LYS A 81 5.46 -15.58 -9.04
C LYS A 81 3.94 -15.80 -9.10
N VAL A 82 3.18 -14.82 -8.62
CA VAL A 82 1.72 -14.89 -8.53
C VAL A 82 1.06 -13.70 -9.21
N ILE A 83 -0.12 -13.95 -9.77
CA ILE A 83 -1.01 -12.93 -10.33
C ILE A 83 -2.37 -13.12 -9.66
N PHE A 84 -2.93 -12.04 -9.13
CA PHE A 84 -4.23 -12.05 -8.47
C PHE A 84 -5.25 -11.30 -9.31
N GLU A 85 -6.41 -11.92 -9.57
CA GLU A 85 -7.62 -11.14 -9.86
C GLU A 85 -7.87 -10.20 -8.68
N PHE A 86 -7.99 -8.90 -8.93
CA PHE A 86 -8.10 -7.89 -7.89
C PHE A 86 -9.28 -6.99 -8.19
N ARG A 87 -10.32 -7.10 -7.36
CA ARG A 87 -11.64 -6.53 -7.59
C ARG A 87 -11.74 -5.12 -7.03
N HIS A 88 -12.76 -4.39 -7.48
CA HIS A 88 -13.22 -3.21 -6.76
C HIS A 88 -13.53 -3.56 -5.30
N GLY A 89 -12.95 -2.83 -4.37
CA GLY A 89 -13.11 -3.03 -2.92
C GLY A 89 -12.15 -4.04 -2.31
N ASP A 90 -11.39 -4.79 -3.12
CA ASP A 90 -10.37 -5.69 -2.58
C ASP A 90 -9.21 -4.88 -1.97
N VAL A 91 -8.64 -5.43 -0.90
CA VAL A 91 -7.44 -4.90 -0.24
C VAL A 91 -6.45 -6.04 -0.03
N ILE A 92 -5.21 -5.84 -0.46
CA ILE A 92 -4.10 -6.78 -0.23
C ILE A 92 -3.02 -6.09 0.61
N PHE A 93 -2.39 -6.86 1.50
CA PHE A 93 -1.22 -6.42 2.26
C PHE A 93 0.02 -7.06 1.64
N ILE A 94 0.93 -6.26 1.10
CA ILE A 94 2.18 -6.77 0.49
C ILE A 94 3.41 -6.17 1.16
N PRO A 95 4.54 -6.88 1.22
CA PRO A 95 5.81 -6.30 1.65
C PRO A 95 6.42 -5.48 0.52
N SER A 96 5.85 -4.29 0.27
CA SER A 96 6.14 -3.51 -0.94
C SER A 96 7.59 -3.02 -1.07
N GLY A 97 8.32 -2.93 0.05
CA GLY A 97 9.77 -2.65 0.04
C GLY A 97 10.65 -3.83 -0.38
N ALA A 98 10.14 -5.06 -0.28
CA ALA A 98 10.87 -6.29 -0.62
C ALA A 98 10.40 -6.96 -1.92
N VAL A 99 9.12 -6.80 -2.27
CA VAL A 99 8.48 -7.47 -3.41
C VAL A 99 8.20 -6.48 -4.53
N THR A 100 8.73 -6.81 -5.71
CA THR A 100 8.42 -6.10 -6.95
C THR A 100 6.97 -6.37 -7.29
N HIS A 101 6.23 -5.29 -7.56
CA HIS A 101 4.81 -5.37 -7.81
C HIS A 101 4.37 -4.37 -8.89
N GLU A 102 3.28 -4.72 -9.55
CA GLU A 102 2.63 -3.91 -10.58
C GLU A 102 1.14 -4.24 -10.70
N ASN A 103 0.42 -3.45 -11.50
CA ASN A 103 -0.94 -3.82 -11.87
C ASN A 103 -1.15 -3.82 -13.38
N VAL A 104 -1.91 -4.81 -13.85
CA VAL A 104 -2.30 -4.90 -15.25
C VAL A 104 -3.18 -3.71 -15.63
N PRO A 105 -3.00 -3.11 -16.81
CA PRO A 105 -3.92 -2.10 -17.33
C PRO A 105 -5.38 -2.59 -17.40
N ILE A 106 -6.30 -1.64 -17.49
CA ILE A 106 -7.71 -1.88 -17.80
C ILE A 106 -8.05 -1.28 -19.17
N THR A 107 -9.22 -1.59 -19.70
CA THR A 107 -9.65 -1.07 -21.01
C THR A 107 -9.96 0.43 -20.96
N GLU A 108 -9.99 1.09 -22.11
CA GLU A 108 -10.19 2.54 -22.20
C GLU A 108 -11.56 3.00 -21.67
N SER A 109 -12.58 2.16 -21.77
CA SER A 109 -13.94 2.42 -21.28
C SER A 109 -14.11 2.21 -19.78
N GLU A 110 -13.11 1.64 -19.09
CA GLU A 110 -13.17 1.32 -17.67
C GLU A 110 -12.48 2.39 -16.81
N THR A 111 -12.80 2.37 -15.51
CA THR A 111 -12.19 3.28 -14.54
C THR A 111 -11.65 2.50 -13.33
N ARG A 112 -10.39 2.73 -12.99
CA ARG A 112 -9.72 2.16 -11.82
C ARG A 112 -8.89 3.21 -11.10
N TYR A 113 -9.12 3.29 -9.80
CA TYR A 113 -8.32 4.03 -8.84
C TYR A 113 -7.68 3.05 -7.85
N SER A 114 -6.74 3.52 -7.06
CA SER A 114 -6.24 2.72 -5.94
C SER A 114 -5.85 3.61 -4.79
N PHE A 115 -5.89 3.08 -3.57
CA PHE A 115 -5.22 3.70 -2.44
C PHE A 115 -4.13 2.78 -1.91
N THR A 116 -3.19 3.37 -1.19
CA THR A 116 -2.20 2.61 -0.44
C THR A 116 -1.85 3.31 0.87
N MET A 117 -1.46 2.53 1.87
CA MET A 117 -0.94 3.02 3.14
C MET A 117 0.44 2.43 3.38
N TYR A 118 1.34 3.20 3.99
CA TYR A 118 2.71 2.74 4.20
C TYR A 118 3.40 3.54 5.31
N THR A 119 4.55 3.06 5.72
CA THR A 119 5.44 3.77 6.64
C THR A 119 6.86 3.65 6.11
N ALA A 120 7.54 4.79 5.98
CA ALA A 120 8.93 4.83 5.55
C ALA A 120 9.83 4.11 6.55
N GLY A 121 10.72 3.24 6.05
CA GLY A 121 11.66 2.47 6.86
C GLY A 121 12.62 3.34 7.66
N GLY A 122 12.95 4.53 7.14
CA GLY A 122 13.79 5.50 7.84
C GLY A 122 13.19 5.96 9.18
N LEU A 123 11.87 6.00 9.32
CA LEU A 123 11.22 6.39 10.57
C LEU A 123 11.54 5.40 11.70
N PHE A 124 11.58 4.09 11.41
CA PHE A 124 11.96 3.06 12.39
C PHE A 124 13.44 3.08 12.80
N ARG A 125 14.28 3.86 12.11
CA ARG A 125 15.72 3.95 12.38
C ARG A 125 16.10 5.20 13.16
N TYR A 126 15.39 6.31 12.94
CA TYR A 126 15.78 7.64 13.41
C TYR A 126 14.82 8.26 14.42
N VAL A 127 13.68 7.63 14.62
CA VAL A 127 12.81 7.84 15.78
C VAL A 127 13.22 6.77 16.78
#